data_AF-A0A943MZF6-F1
#
_entry.id   AF-A0A943MZF6-F1
#
_cell.length_a   1.000
_cell.length_b   1.000
_cell.length_c   1.000
_cell.angle_alpha   90.00
_cell.angle_beta   90.00
_cell.angle_gamma   90.00
#
_symmetry.space_group_name_H-M   'P 1'
#
loop_
_entity.id
_entity.type
_entity.pdbx_description
1 polymer ?
#
loop_
_entity_poly.entity_id
_entity_poly.type
_entity_poly.pdbx_seq_one_letter_code
_entity_poly.pdbx_strand_id
1 'polypeptide(L)'
;MKRDQKNMTKLLVGVIVALVAVLAVLVVVLVLTPSATITSHSAQAEVEAEQKALKEAEKEGYYDTDVIEVVDLSALIGLDLTSALTEIGHGAEIDGDPKLVAGGLKEVTVLLGEESASIDTGMALTHLYLDKAGVVVSASYRININDLSCATLPFDRIVNEAHLIERLLEGAGLTSIVPDPVVAPEKEEYAHYDSTGKTIDEERFQFVGMGTDEAGHAFDWGVLLDYDYAQAIEENNLAKTVRTVEVAISSAS
;
A
#
# COMPACT_ATOMS: atom_id res chain seq x y z
N MET A 1 9.86 -32.03 52.31
CA MET A 1 10.02 -32.00 50.84
C MET A 1 10.18 -30.56 50.38
N LYS A 2 11.42 -30.07 50.21
CA LYS A 2 11.70 -28.72 49.65
C LYS A 2 13.12 -28.61 49.05
N ARG A 3 13.78 -29.75 48.76
CA ARG A 3 15.16 -29.78 48.23
C ARG A 3 15.28 -30.20 46.75
N ASP A 4 14.22 -30.71 46.12
CA ASP A 4 14.29 -31.10 44.69
C ASP A 4 13.97 -29.97 43.70
N GLN A 5 13.12 -29.01 44.08
CA GLN A 5 12.68 -27.98 43.12
C GLN A 5 13.80 -27.00 42.73
N LYS A 6 14.75 -26.71 43.65
CA LYS A 6 15.84 -25.75 43.40
C LYS A 6 16.95 -26.32 42.50
N ASN A 7 17.13 -27.64 42.49
CA ASN A 7 18.11 -28.31 41.62
C ASN A 7 17.54 -28.59 40.24
N MET A 8 16.22 -28.81 40.13
CA MET A 8 15.54 -28.98 38.84
C MET A 8 15.48 -27.67 38.04
N THR A 9 15.29 -26.51 38.67
CA THR A 9 15.34 -25.21 37.98
C THR A 9 16.75 -24.86 37.49
N LYS A 10 17.81 -25.22 38.23
CA LYS A 10 19.20 -25.03 37.78
C LYS A 10 19.58 -25.94 36.61
N LEU A 11 19.07 -27.17 36.60
CA LEU A 11 19.27 -28.11 35.51
C LEU A 11 18.51 -27.65 34.25
N LEU A 12 17.28 -27.16 34.40
CA LEU A 12 16.45 -26.67 33.29
C LEU A 12 17.03 -25.40 32.65
N VAL A 13 17.49 -24.43 33.45
CA VAL A 13 18.12 -23.20 32.94
C VAL A 13 19.45 -23.50 32.28
N GLY A 14 20.24 -24.44 32.81
CA GLY A 14 21.48 -24.89 32.16
C GLY A 14 21.25 -25.53 30.79
N VAL A 15 20.18 -26.33 30.64
CA VAL A 15 19.82 -26.95 29.36
C VAL A 15 19.29 -25.91 28.36
N ILE A 16 18.49 -24.92 28.79
CA ILE A 16 17.99 -23.86 27.91
C ILE A 16 19.14 -22.96 27.42
N VAL A 17 20.07 -22.56 28.29
CA VAL A 17 21.23 -21.75 27.89
C VAL A 17 22.16 -22.54 26.95
N ALA A 18 22.34 -23.84 27.16
CA ALA A 18 23.07 -24.71 26.24
C ALA A 18 22.34 -24.86 24.89
N LEU A 19 21.00 -24.96 24.89
CA LEU A 19 20.21 -25.06 23.65
C LEU A 19 20.25 -23.77 22.84
N VAL A 20 20.20 -22.60 23.51
CA VAL A 20 20.33 -21.29 22.87
C VAL A 20 21.75 -21.07 22.33
N ALA A 21 22.78 -21.55 23.02
CA ALA A 21 24.16 -21.50 22.51
C ALA A 21 24.36 -22.44 21.30
N VAL A 22 23.73 -23.62 21.30
CA VAL A 22 23.76 -24.54 20.15
C VAL A 22 22.99 -23.98 18.96
N LEU A 23 21.85 -23.32 19.18
CA LEU A 23 21.10 -22.61 18.14
C LEU A 23 21.89 -21.42 17.58
N ALA A 24 22.57 -20.65 18.42
CA ALA A 24 23.42 -19.54 17.97
C ALA A 24 24.62 -20.03 17.14
N VAL A 25 25.23 -21.17 17.52
CA VAL A 25 26.31 -21.79 16.73
C VAL A 25 25.77 -22.39 15.43
N LEU A 26 24.56 -22.97 15.42
CA LEU A 26 23.91 -23.46 14.19
C LEU A 26 23.58 -22.33 13.21
N VAL A 27 23.15 -21.16 13.70
CA VAL A 27 22.92 -19.97 12.87
C VAL A 27 24.25 -19.45 12.31
N VAL A 28 25.32 -19.41 13.10
CA VAL A 28 26.65 -18.97 12.62
C VAL A 28 27.26 -19.97 11.63
N VAL A 29 27.06 -21.28 11.79
CA VAL A 29 27.55 -22.30 10.85
C VAL A 29 26.72 -22.31 9.56
N LEU A 30 25.42 -22.01 9.60
CA LEU A 30 24.59 -21.88 8.39
C LEU A 30 24.95 -20.63 7.56
N VAL A 31 25.43 -19.57 8.20
CA VAL A 31 25.94 -18.35 7.53
C VAL A 31 27.36 -18.56 6.94
N LEU A 32 28.09 -19.61 7.35
CA LEU A 32 29.48 -19.86 6.95
C LEU A 32 29.71 -21.11 6.09
N THR A 33 28.69 -21.94 5.85
CA THR A 33 28.78 -22.98 4.82
C THR A 33 28.33 -22.40 3.48
N PRO A 34 29.18 -22.39 2.44
CA PRO A 34 28.72 -22.04 1.10
C PRO A 34 27.75 -23.13 0.63
N SER A 35 26.46 -22.85 0.75
CA SER A 35 25.43 -23.61 0.04
C SER A 35 25.73 -23.48 -1.45
N ALA A 36 25.78 -24.63 -2.13
CA ALA A 36 26.03 -24.71 -3.55
C ALA A 36 25.14 -23.73 -4.30
N THR A 37 25.79 -22.83 -5.04
CA THR A 37 25.16 -21.87 -5.91
C THR A 37 24.35 -22.62 -6.98
N ILE A 38 23.03 -22.71 -6.80
CA ILE A 38 22.16 -22.61 -7.97
C ILE A 38 21.96 -21.12 -8.16
N THR A 39 22.88 -20.53 -8.89
CA THR A 39 22.75 -19.17 -9.34
C THR A 39 21.73 -19.13 -10.47
N SER A 40 20.51 -18.68 -10.17
CA SER A 40 19.71 -17.97 -11.16
C SER A 40 20.30 -16.56 -11.36
N HIS A 41 21.56 -16.50 -11.79
CA HIS A 41 22.19 -15.24 -12.24
C HIS A 41 21.44 -14.64 -13.44
N SER A 42 20.57 -15.40 -14.11
CA SER A 42 19.74 -14.91 -15.21
C SER A 42 18.63 -13.99 -14.73
N ALA A 43 17.86 -14.35 -13.69
CA ALA A 43 16.70 -13.56 -13.25
C ALA A 43 17.09 -12.17 -12.72
N GLN A 44 18.19 -12.07 -11.97
CA GLN A 44 18.67 -10.79 -11.42
C GLN A 44 19.25 -9.87 -12.50
N ALA A 45 19.99 -10.43 -13.46
CA ALA A 45 20.49 -9.69 -14.60
C ALA A 45 19.36 -9.29 -15.55
N GLU A 46 18.31 -10.09 -15.65
CA GLU A 46 17.12 -9.83 -16.48
C GLU A 46 16.23 -8.76 -15.85
N VAL A 47 16.01 -8.75 -14.53
CA VAL A 47 15.28 -7.67 -13.83
C VAL A 47 16.04 -6.33 -13.89
N GLU A 48 17.34 -6.31 -13.62
CA GLU A 48 18.14 -5.08 -13.78
C GLU A 48 18.28 -4.66 -15.25
N ALA A 49 18.41 -5.60 -16.18
CA ALA A 49 18.48 -5.30 -17.61
C ALA A 49 17.13 -4.89 -18.20
N GLU A 50 16.00 -5.42 -17.73
CA GLU A 50 14.66 -4.99 -18.12
C GLU A 50 14.29 -3.68 -17.46
N GLN A 51 14.63 -3.43 -16.19
CA GLN A 51 14.47 -2.10 -15.59
C GLN A 51 15.34 -1.06 -16.29
N LYS A 52 16.56 -1.45 -16.71
CA LYS A 52 17.43 -0.61 -17.53
C LYS A 52 16.89 -0.47 -18.96
N ALA A 53 16.31 -1.50 -19.55
CA ALA A 53 15.70 -1.46 -20.88
C ALA A 53 14.38 -0.69 -20.88
N LEU A 54 13.57 -0.72 -19.80
CA LEU A 54 12.44 0.18 -19.56
C LEU A 54 12.97 1.60 -19.45
N LYS A 55 13.96 1.86 -18.59
CA LYS A 55 14.59 3.19 -18.48
C LYS A 55 15.16 3.71 -19.80
N GLU A 56 15.68 2.83 -20.66
CA GLU A 56 16.22 3.17 -21.99
C GLU A 56 15.14 3.23 -23.10
N ALA A 57 14.04 2.47 -22.97
CA ALA A 57 12.89 2.47 -23.89
C ALA A 57 11.85 3.56 -23.58
N GLU A 58 11.83 4.10 -22.36
CA GLU A 58 10.88 5.09 -21.86
C GLU A 58 11.42 6.54 -21.94
N LYS A 59 12.33 6.82 -22.88
CA LYS A 59 12.46 8.19 -23.38
C LYS A 59 11.21 8.51 -24.20
N GLU A 60 10.29 9.24 -23.55
CA GLU A 60 8.99 9.68 -24.06
C GLU A 60 7.97 8.54 -24.33
N GLY A 61 7.62 7.78 -23.29
CA GLY A 61 6.38 7.02 -23.30
C GLY A 61 5.18 7.95 -23.12
N TYR A 62 4.22 7.94 -24.05
CA TYR A 62 2.94 8.63 -23.90
C TYR A 62 2.08 7.88 -22.88
N TYR A 63 1.77 8.54 -21.77
CA TYR A 63 0.73 8.11 -20.82
C TYR A 63 -0.32 9.21 -20.74
N ASP A 64 -1.55 8.79 -20.47
CA ASP A 64 -2.67 9.68 -20.28
C ASP A 64 -2.45 10.52 -19.01
N THR A 65 -2.71 11.82 -19.11
CA THR A 65 -2.64 12.80 -18.03
C THR A 65 -4.03 13.26 -17.57
N ASP A 66 -5.10 12.72 -18.14
CA ASP A 66 -6.48 13.05 -17.77
C ASP A 66 -6.78 12.66 -16.31
N VAL A 67 -7.80 13.30 -15.73
CA VAL A 67 -8.26 12.99 -14.37
C VAL A 67 -8.66 11.52 -14.29
N ILE A 68 -8.26 10.85 -13.21
CA ILE A 68 -8.64 9.46 -12.97
C ILE A 68 -10.03 9.46 -12.34
N GLU A 69 -10.96 8.73 -12.94
CA GLU A 69 -12.30 8.54 -12.37
C GLU A 69 -12.18 7.78 -11.05
N VAL A 70 -12.47 8.48 -9.95
CA VAL A 70 -12.51 7.94 -8.58
C VAL A 70 -13.75 8.50 -7.89
N VAL A 71 -14.11 7.92 -6.74
CA VAL A 71 -15.18 8.46 -5.89
C VAL A 71 -14.80 9.85 -5.37
N ASP A 72 -15.69 10.83 -5.49
CA ASP A 72 -15.54 12.15 -4.86
C ASP A 72 -15.64 12.02 -3.33
N LEU A 73 -14.50 11.79 -2.69
CA LEU A 73 -14.40 11.59 -1.25
C LEU A 73 -14.73 12.87 -0.46
N SER A 74 -14.47 14.04 -1.03
CA SER A 74 -14.75 15.33 -0.40
C SER A 74 -16.26 15.53 -0.17
N ALA A 75 -17.07 15.13 -1.15
CA ALA A 75 -18.53 15.19 -1.09
C ALA A 75 -19.14 14.26 -0.03
N LEU A 76 -18.41 13.22 0.39
CA LEU A 76 -18.89 12.26 1.40
C LEU A 76 -18.78 12.81 2.82
N ILE A 77 -17.83 13.71 3.08
CA ILE A 77 -17.56 14.21 4.42
C ILE A 77 -18.76 15.02 4.92
N GLY A 78 -19.27 14.67 6.11
CA GLY A 78 -20.44 15.31 6.70
C GLY A 78 -21.78 14.65 6.35
N LEU A 79 -21.80 13.66 5.46
CA LEU A 79 -23.01 12.90 5.14
C LEU A 79 -23.28 11.80 6.16
N ASP A 80 -24.55 11.42 6.30
CA ASP A 80 -24.92 10.15 6.93
C ASP A 80 -24.65 8.97 5.98
N LEU A 81 -24.64 7.74 6.50
CA LEU A 81 -24.33 6.53 5.72
C LEU A 81 -25.22 6.36 4.48
N THR A 82 -26.52 6.63 4.56
CA THR A 82 -27.44 6.41 3.44
C THR A 82 -27.21 7.44 2.33
N SER A 83 -26.99 8.69 2.73
CA SER A 83 -26.63 9.77 1.80
C SER A 83 -25.26 9.50 1.15
N ALA A 84 -24.26 9.07 1.93
CA ALA A 84 -22.94 8.73 1.41
C ALA A 84 -22.98 7.58 0.39
N LEU A 85 -23.73 6.50 0.65
CA LEU A 85 -23.87 5.41 -0.33
C LEU A 85 -24.54 5.86 -1.63
N THR A 86 -25.47 6.81 -1.54
CA THR A 86 -26.12 7.38 -2.72
C THR A 86 -25.14 8.23 -3.52
N GLU A 87 -24.32 9.02 -2.82
CA GLU A 87 -23.32 9.89 -3.43
C GLU A 87 -22.17 9.10 -4.09
N ILE A 88 -21.72 8.02 -3.46
CA ILE A 88 -20.69 7.13 -4.03
C ILE A 88 -21.14 6.58 -5.39
N GLY A 89 -22.39 6.14 -5.53
CA GLY A 89 -22.82 5.49 -6.77
C GLY A 89 -22.08 4.18 -7.02
N HIS A 90 -21.66 3.92 -8.26
CA HIS A 90 -20.86 2.73 -8.67
C HIS A 90 -21.39 1.36 -8.20
N GLY A 91 -22.71 1.22 -8.04
CA GLY A 91 -23.31 0.00 -7.47
C GLY A 91 -22.82 -0.30 -6.05
N ALA A 92 -22.61 0.73 -5.23
CA ALA A 92 -22.11 0.62 -3.86
C ALA A 92 -22.95 -0.30 -2.97
N GLU A 93 -22.32 -1.32 -2.41
CA GLU A 93 -22.93 -2.25 -1.46
C GLU A 93 -22.05 -2.38 -0.21
N ILE A 94 -22.69 -2.38 0.98
CA ILE A 94 -21.97 -2.61 2.23
C ILE A 94 -21.49 -4.06 2.28
N ASP A 95 -20.20 -4.25 2.52
CA ASP A 95 -19.62 -5.57 2.78
C ASP A 95 -19.47 -5.82 4.29
N GLY A 96 -20.22 -6.83 4.75
CA GLY A 96 -20.21 -7.28 6.13
C GLY A 96 -20.79 -6.28 7.13
N ASP A 97 -20.55 -6.57 8.41
CA ASP A 97 -21.00 -5.73 9.51
C ASP A 97 -19.95 -4.62 9.79
N PRO A 98 -20.39 -3.38 10.04
CA PRO A 98 -19.48 -2.31 10.41
C PRO A 98 -18.69 -2.60 11.69
N LYS A 99 -17.44 -2.12 11.74
CA LYS A 99 -16.48 -2.42 12.80
C LYS A 99 -16.18 -1.18 13.64
N LEU A 100 -16.04 -1.34 14.95
CA LEU A 100 -15.57 -0.27 15.82
C LEU A 100 -14.03 -0.22 15.78
N VAL A 101 -13.47 0.93 15.42
CA VAL A 101 -12.02 1.14 15.26
C VAL A 101 -11.50 2.20 16.23
N ALA A 102 -10.20 2.52 16.12
CA ALA A 102 -9.55 3.54 16.94
C ALA A 102 -10.29 4.89 16.88
N GLY A 103 -10.18 5.68 17.95
CA GLY A 103 -10.93 6.94 18.06
C GLY A 103 -12.44 6.78 18.34
N GLY A 104 -12.93 5.53 18.42
CA GLY A 104 -14.36 5.25 18.60
C GLY A 104 -15.18 5.47 17.33
N LEU A 105 -14.52 5.44 16.17
CA LEU A 105 -15.15 5.51 14.86
C LEU A 105 -15.73 4.16 14.46
N LYS A 106 -16.74 4.21 13.60
CA LYS A 106 -17.34 3.03 12.98
C LYS A 106 -16.88 2.96 11.53
N GLU A 107 -16.07 1.96 11.23
CA GLU A 107 -15.61 1.64 9.87
C GLU A 107 -16.67 0.82 9.13
N VAL A 108 -17.00 1.24 7.92
CA VAL A 108 -17.91 0.57 6.99
C VAL A 108 -17.13 0.30 5.71
N THR A 109 -17.06 -0.97 5.31
CA THR A 109 -16.49 -1.36 4.02
C THR A 109 -17.60 -1.35 2.97
N VAL A 110 -17.34 -0.70 1.84
CA VAL A 110 -18.27 -0.56 0.71
C VAL A 110 -17.58 -1.11 -0.53
N LEU A 111 -18.19 -2.12 -1.16
CA LEU A 111 -17.76 -2.66 -2.44
C LEU A 111 -18.43 -1.89 -3.56
N LEU A 112 -17.70 -1.70 -4.67
CA LEU A 112 -18.18 -0.94 -5.82
C LEU A 112 -18.52 -1.92 -6.94
N GLY A 113 -19.80 -2.29 -7.03
CA GLY A 113 -20.28 -3.35 -7.91
C GLY A 113 -20.20 -3.06 -9.41
N GLU A 114 -20.05 -1.79 -9.80
CA GLU A 114 -19.86 -1.38 -11.20
C GLU A 114 -18.40 -1.39 -11.62
N GLU A 115 -17.46 -1.48 -10.68
CA GLU A 115 -16.05 -1.57 -10.99
C GLU A 115 -15.64 -3.01 -11.29
N SER A 116 -14.89 -3.21 -12.38
CA SER A 116 -14.45 -4.54 -12.79
C SER A 116 -13.46 -5.10 -11.78
N ALA A 117 -13.83 -6.20 -11.11
CA ALA A 117 -12.92 -6.96 -10.27
C ALA A 117 -11.72 -7.46 -11.09
N SER A 118 -10.51 -7.00 -10.76
CA SER A 118 -9.30 -7.69 -11.20
C SER A 118 -9.15 -8.98 -10.38
N ILE A 119 -9.02 -10.12 -11.08
CA ILE A 119 -8.79 -11.43 -10.46
C ILE A 119 -7.52 -11.45 -9.58
N ASP A 120 -6.55 -10.60 -9.91
CA ASP A 120 -5.24 -10.61 -9.27
C ASP A 120 -5.22 -9.74 -7.98
N THR A 121 -6.17 -8.80 -7.77
CA THR A 121 -6.06 -7.80 -6.67
C THR A 121 -7.35 -7.46 -5.91
N GLY A 122 -8.49 -8.00 -6.31
CA GLY A 122 -9.78 -7.68 -5.69
C GLY A 122 -10.46 -6.45 -6.30
N MET A 123 -11.74 -6.24 -5.93
CA MET A 123 -12.56 -5.13 -6.43
C MET A 123 -12.12 -3.80 -5.81
N ALA A 124 -12.35 -2.70 -6.52
CA ALA A 124 -12.27 -1.39 -5.90
C ALA A 124 -13.27 -1.30 -4.74
N LEU A 125 -12.83 -0.63 -3.69
CA LEU A 125 -13.59 -0.51 -2.45
C LEU A 125 -13.38 0.85 -1.82
N THR A 126 -14.38 1.24 -1.05
CA THR A 126 -14.37 2.44 -0.22
C THR A 126 -14.48 2.06 1.25
N HIS A 127 -13.69 2.69 2.12
CA HIS A 127 -13.92 2.65 3.55
C HIS A 127 -14.52 3.97 4.03
N LEU A 128 -15.62 3.91 4.78
CA LEU A 128 -16.21 5.07 5.44
C LEU A 128 -15.99 4.97 6.94
N TYR A 129 -15.48 6.03 7.55
CA TYR A 129 -15.31 6.15 8.99
C TYR A 129 -16.32 7.14 9.55
N LEU A 130 -17.26 6.61 10.33
CA LEU A 130 -18.36 7.37 10.89
C LEU A 130 -18.09 7.71 12.35
N ASP A 131 -18.47 8.91 12.76
CA ASP A 131 -18.45 9.33 14.15
C ASP A 131 -19.61 8.71 14.97
N LYS A 132 -19.76 9.15 16.22
CA LYS A 132 -20.84 8.68 17.11
C LYS A 132 -22.23 9.12 16.68
N ALA A 133 -22.34 10.18 15.87
CA ALA A 133 -23.61 10.64 15.30
C ALA A 133 -23.97 9.88 14.02
N GLY A 134 -23.07 9.04 13.50
CA GLY A 134 -23.26 8.33 12.24
C GLY A 134 -22.97 9.20 11.02
N VAL A 135 -22.13 10.22 11.19
CA VAL A 135 -21.68 11.13 10.13
C VAL A 135 -20.29 10.71 9.67
N VAL A 136 -20.06 10.70 8.36
CA VAL A 136 -18.75 10.41 7.76
C VAL A 136 -17.78 11.54 8.10
N VAL A 137 -16.68 11.19 8.77
CA VAL A 137 -15.58 12.12 9.12
C VAL A 137 -14.28 11.80 8.40
N SER A 138 -14.19 10.61 7.81
CA SER A 138 -13.12 10.21 6.89
C SER A 138 -13.65 9.17 5.92
N ALA A 139 -13.14 9.20 4.69
CA ALA A 139 -13.38 8.21 3.67
C ALA A 139 -12.08 7.86 2.94
N SER A 140 -11.94 6.62 2.48
CA SER A 140 -10.87 6.22 1.57
C SER A 140 -11.39 5.39 0.41
N TYR A 141 -10.71 5.47 -0.73
CA TYR A 141 -11.01 4.77 -1.97
C TYR A 141 -9.73 4.06 -2.45
N ARG A 142 -9.83 2.76 -2.71
CA ARG A 142 -8.70 1.93 -3.15
C ARG A 142 -8.95 1.33 -4.51
N ILE A 143 -7.97 1.48 -5.40
CA ILE A 143 -7.97 0.88 -6.74
C ILE A 143 -6.66 0.16 -7.06
N ASN A 144 -6.74 -0.73 -8.04
CA ASN A 144 -5.58 -1.23 -8.77
C ASN A 144 -5.25 -0.25 -9.90
N ILE A 145 -3.98 0.13 -10.03
CA ILE A 145 -3.54 1.07 -11.07
C ILE A 145 -2.91 0.39 -12.29
N ASN A 146 -2.84 -0.93 -12.35
CA ASN A 146 -2.28 -1.72 -13.45
C ASN A 146 -2.99 -1.49 -14.79
N ASP A 147 -4.27 -1.10 -14.76
CA ASP A 147 -5.04 -0.76 -15.97
C ASP A 147 -4.86 0.69 -16.40
N LEU A 148 -4.22 1.54 -15.58
CA LEU A 148 -3.89 2.91 -15.96
C LEU A 148 -2.72 2.89 -16.95
N SER A 149 -2.75 3.82 -17.92
CA SER A 149 -1.68 3.93 -18.93
C SER A 149 -0.29 4.24 -18.33
N CYS A 150 -0.23 4.77 -17.11
CA CYS A 150 1.01 5.04 -16.37
C CYS A 150 1.49 3.87 -15.51
N ALA A 151 0.78 2.73 -15.48
CA ALA A 151 1.09 1.58 -14.62
C ALA A 151 2.51 1.02 -14.77
N THR A 152 3.10 1.15 -15.95
CA THR A 152 4.43 0.62 -16.23
C THR A 152 5.55 1.48 -15.67
N LEU A 153 5.23 2.70 -15.22
CA LEU A 153 6.23 3.62 -14.69
C LEU A 153 6.79 3.11 -13.34
N PRO A 154 8.11 3.26 -13.13
CA PRO A 154 8.72 3.15 -11.82
C PRO A 154 8.05 4.05 -10.77
N PHE A 155 8.14 3.66 -9.50
CA PHE A 155 7.52 4.36 -8.38
C PHE A 155 7.83 5.87 -8.33
N ASP A 156 9.08 6.27 -8.54
CA ASP A 156 9.48 7.68 -8.54
C ASP A 156 8.89 8.44 -9.73
N ARG A 157 8.82 7.80 -10.90
CA ARG A 157 8.32 8.42 -12.13
C ARG A 157 6.80 8.52 -12.16
N ILE A 158 6.08 7.56 -11.60
CA ILE A 158 4.61 7.64 -11.55
C ILE A 158 4.14 8.81 -10.67
N VAL A 159 4.92 9.13 -9.63
CA VAL A 159 4.70 10.30 -8.77
C VAL A 159 5.16 11.57 -9.47
N ASN A 160 6.44 11.65 -9.85
CA ASN A 160 7.05 12.91 -10.29
C ASN A 160 6.70 13.33 -11.73
N GLU A 161 6.43 12.37 -12.62
CA GLU A 161 6.19 12.65 -14.04
C GLU A 161 4.73 12.46 -14.42
N ALA A 162 4.09 11.37 -13.95
CA ALA A 162 2.69 11.11 -14.25
C ALA A 162 1.69 11.83 -13.32
N HIS A 163 2.20 12.50 -12.26
CA HIS A 163 1.40 13.25 -11.29
C HIS A 163 0.20 12.45 -10.79
N LEU A 164 0.43 11.16 -10.53
CA LEU A 164 -0.64 10.22 -10.17
C LEU A 164 -1.38 10.70 -8.92
N ILE A 165 -0.65 11.21 -7.93
CA ILE A 165 -1.20 11.63 -6.64
C ILE A 165 -2.13 12.82 -6.83
N GLU A 166 -1.69 13.82 -7.57
CA GLU A 166 -2.46 15.03 -7.86
C GLU A 166 -3.75 14.71 -8.61
N ARG A 167 -3.66 13.88 -9.66
CA ARG A 167 -4.82 13.47 -10.47
C ARG A 167 -5.86 12.66 -9.68
N LEU A 168 -5.39 11.81 -8.75
CA LEU A 168 -6.27 11.07 -7.85
C LEU A 168 -6.95 11.99 -6.84
N LEU A 169 -6.24 12.97 -6.29
CA LEU A 169 -6.80 13.94 -5.34
C LEU A 169 -7.78 14.90 -6.04
N GLU A 170 -7.51 15.27 -7.29
CA GLU A 170 -8.44 16.02 -8.13
C GLU A 170 -9.75 15.24 -8.37
N GLY A 171 -9.64 13.98 -8.77
CA GLY A 171 -10.82 13.11 -8.90
C GLY A 171 -11.57 12.89 -7.58
N ALA A 172 -10.86 12.90 -6.45
CA ALA A 172 -11.45 12.78 -5.12
C ALA A 172 -12.10 14.10 -4.60
N GLY A 173 -12.17 15.13 -5.45
CA GLY A 173 -12.88 16.38 -5.19
C GLY A 173 -12.02 17.53 -4.66
N LEU A 174 -10.70 17.36 -4.57
CA LEU A 174 -9.80 18.45 -4.13
C LEU A 174 -9.38 19.32 -5.32
N THR A 175 -9.56 20.62 -5.19
CA THR A 175 -9.16 21.62 -6.21
C THR A 175 -7.84 22.30 -5.89
N SER A 176 -7.37 22.22 -4.65
CA SER A 176 -6.04 22.65 -4.26
C SER A 176 -5.46 21.72 -3.21
N ILE A 177 -4.15 21.49 -3.28
CA ILE A 177 -3.43 20.62 -2.35
C ILE A 177 -2.10 21.25 -1.93
N VAL A 178 -1.60 20.82 -0.77
CA VAL A 178 -0.27 21.15 -0.25
C VAL A 178 0.30 19.87 0.36
N PRO A 179 1.49 19.40 -0.08
CA PRO A 179 2.35 20.00 -1.11
C PRO A 179 1.80 19.90 -2.54
N ASP A 180 2.23 20.82 -3.41
CA ASP A 180 1.97 20.84 -4.86
C ASP A 180 3.22 21.42 -5.57
N PRO A 181 3.93 20.65 -6.43
CA PRO A 181 3.67 19.24 -6.75
C PRO A 181 4.02 18.33 -5.57
N VAL A 182 3.42 17.14 -5.56
CA VAL A 182 3.88 16.05 -4.70
C VAL A 182 5.12 15.43 -5.33
N VAL A 183 6.15 15.21 -4.52
CA VAL A 183 7.45 14.70 -4.99
C VAL A 183 7.72 13.36 -4.33
N ALA A 184 8.19 12.40 -5.11
CA ALA A 184 8.60 11.10 -4.59
C ALA A 184 9.74 11.27 -3.58
N PRO A 185 9.71 10.55 -2.44
CA PRO A 185 10.80 10.56 -1.50
C PRO A 185 12.03 9.83 -2.06
N GLU A 186 13.15 9.85 -1.32
CA GLU A 186 14.33 9.09 -1.70
C GLU A 186 14.04 7.58 -1.69
N LYS A 187 14.73 6.82 -2.53
CA LYS A 187 14.43 5.39 -2.74
C LYS A 187 14.45 4.58 -1.45
N GLU A 188 15.33 4.91 -0.53
CA GLU A 188 15.48 4.25 0.76
C GLU A 188 14.27 4.43 1.69
N GLU A 189 13.39 5.40 1.41
CA GLU A 189 12.19 5.64 2.21
C GLU A 189 11.01 4.77 1.81
N TYR A 190 10.98 4.32 0.55
CA TYR A 190 9.84 3.56 0.00
C TYR A 190 10.19 2.15 -0.46
N ALA A 191 11.46 1.84 -0.75
CA ALA A 191 11.87 0.50 -1.18
C ALA A 191 12.09 -0.43 0.03
N HIS A 192 11.36 -1.52 0.07
CA HIS A 192 11.51 -2.60 1.04
C HIS A 192 12.17 -3.80 0.38
N TYR A 193 13.11 -4.40 1.11
CA TYR A 193 13.91 -5.51 0.63
C TYR A 193 13.57 -6.79 1.38
N ASP A 194 13.67 -7.90 0.65
CA ASP A 194 13.53 -9.24 1.21
C ASP A 194 14.52 -9.49 2.36
N SER A 195 14.34 -10.62 3.06
CA SER A 195 15.22 -11.02 4.17
C SER A 195 16.71 -11.15 3.81
N THR A 196 17.06 -11.18 2.52
CA THR A 196 18.44 -11.23 2.04
C THR A 196 19.04 -9.84 1.80
N GLY A 197 18.21 -8.79 1.77
CA GLY A 197 18.59 -7.41 1.52
C GLY A 197 19.02 -7.16 0.07
N LYS A 198 18.65 -8.04 -0.87
CA LYS A 198 19.12 -7.97 -2.28
C LYS A 198 18.00 -7.73 -3.26
N THR A 199 16.81 -8.24 -2.97
CA THR A 199 15.64 -8.12 -3.85
C THR A 199 14.69 -7.13 -3.21
N ILE A 200 14.17 -6.19 -3.99
CA ILE A 200 13.04 -5.36 -3.57
C ILE A 200 11.79 -6.22 -3.70
N ASP A 201 11.07 -6.43 -2.60
CA ASP A 201 9.82 -7.20 -2.58
C ASP A 201 8.57 -6.31 -2.45
N GLU A 202 8.73 -5.06 -1.99
CA GLU A 202 7.65 -4.08 -1.92
C GLU A 202 8.22 -2.66 -2.14
N GLU A 203 7.52 -1.81 -2.89
CA GLU A 203 7.75 -0.36 -2.91
C GLU A 203 6.50 0.35 -2.40
N ARG A 204 6.58 0.98 -1.22
CA ARG A 204 5.43 1.51 -0.52
C ARG A 204 5.71 2.84 0.16
N PHE A 205 4.82 3.81 -0.03
CA PHE A 205 4.90 5.09 0.67
C PHE A 205 3.55 5.74 0.93
N GLN A 206 3.42 6.36 2.10
CA GLN A 206 2.26 7.15 2.49
C GLN A 206 2.56 8.64 2.30
N PHE A 207 1.95 9.24 1.29
CA PHE A 207 1.93 10.67 1.08
C PHE A 207 0.82 11.29 1.95
N VAL A 208 1.06 12.49 2.48
CA VAL A 208 0.10 13.21 3.30
C VAL A 208 0.17 14.71 3.00
N GLY A 209 -0.94 15.39 3.21
CA GLY A 209 -1.00 16.84 3.09
C GLY A 209 -2.36 17.40 3.45
N MET A 210 -2.57 18.65 3.05
CA MET A 210 -3.84 19.37 3.23
C MET A 210 -4.38 19.77 1.87
N GLY A 211 -5.69 19.88 1.73
CA GLY A 211 -6.30 20.37 0.51
C GLY A 211 -7.65 21.02 0.73
N THR A 212 -8.22 21.57 -0.34
CA THR A 212 -9.55 22.18 -0.32
C THR A 212 -10.41 21.73 -1.49
N ASP A 213 -11.71 21.61 -1.28
CA ASP A 213 -12.69 21.42 -2.36
C ASP A 213 -13.02 22.76 -3.07
N GLU A 214 -13.92 22.71 -4.05
CA GLU A 214 -14.40 23.90 -4.78
C GLU A 214 -15.12 24.91 -3.87
N ALA A 215 -15.76 24.43 -2.80
CA ALA A 215 -16.46 25.26 -1.83
C ALA A 215 -15.51 25.93 -0.80
N GLY A 216 -14.23 25.56 -0.80
CA GLY A 216 -13.21 26.07 0.12
C GLY A 216 -13.21 25.40 1.49
N HIS A 217 -13.85 24.24 1.64
CA HIS A 217 -13.71 23.41 2.83
C HIS A 217 -12.32 22.80 2.88
N ALA A 218 -11.71 22.78 4.06
CA ALA A 218 -10.37 22.23 4.26
C ALA A 218 -10.41 20.78 4.70
N PHE A 219 -9.49 19.98 4.16
CA PHE A 219 -9.36 18.57 4.44
C PHE A 219 -7.90 18.18 4.69
N ASP A 220 -7.70 17.16 5.52
CA ASP A 220 -6.46 16.40 5.52
C ASP A 220 -6.59 15.28 4.48
N TRP A 221 -5.54 15.05 3.70
CA TRP A 221 -5.51 13.96 2.73
C TRP A 221 -4.32 13.04 2.94
N GLY A 222 -4.48 11.79 2.52
CA GLY A 222 -3.42 10.81 2.45
C GLY A 222 -3.54 9.96 1.19
N VAL A 223 -2.41 9.65 0.56
CA VAL A 223 -2.36 8.69 -0.56
C VAL A 223 -1.32 7.63 -0.25
N LEU A 224 -1.74 6.38 -0.16
CA LEU A 224 -0.85 5.22 -0.01
C LEU A 224 -0.62 4.60 -1.39
N LEU A 225 0.60 4.65 -1.88
CA LEU A 225 1.03 3.95 -3.09
C LEU A 225 1.78 2.68 -2.70
N ASP A 226 1.41 1.54 -3.27
CA ASP A 226 1.94 0.22 -2.89
C ASP A 226 2.14 -0.66 -4.12
N TYR A 227 3.40 -1.05 -4.38
CA TYR A 227 3.82 -1.97 -5.43
C TYR A 227 4.32 -3.25 -4.76
N ASP A 228 3.49 -4.30 -4.78
CA ASP A 228 3.80 -5.62 -4.26
C ASP A 228 4.39 -6.50 -5.36
N TYR A 229 5.64 -6.92 -5.18
CA TYR A 229 6.39 -7.74 -6.11
C TYR A 229 6.34 -9.24 -5.77
N ALA A 230 5.65 -9.67 -4.71
CA ALA A 230 5.68 -11.06 -4.23
C ALA A 230 5.33 -12.07 -5.33
N GLN A 231 4.21 -11.86 -6.04
CA GLN A 231 3.79 -12.75 -7.14
C GLN A 231 4.74 -12.65 -8.34
N ALA A 232 5.20 -11.43 -8.66
CA ALA A 232 6.18 -11.22 -9.74
C ALA A 232 7.50 -11.95 -9.50
N ILE A 233 7.96 -12.01 -8.24
CA ILE A 233 9.16 -12.73 -7.83
C ILE A 233 8.92 -14.25 -7.89
N GLU A 234 7.80 -14.73 -7.36
CA GLU A 234 7.46 -16.15 -7.38
C GLU A 234 7.34 -16.71 -8.82
N GLU A 235 6.69 -15.95 -9.71
CA GLU A 235 6.46 -16.36 -11.10
C GLU A 235 7.58 -15.93 -12.06
N ASN A 236 8.59 -15.19 -11.57
CA ASN A 236 9.63 -14.57 -12.39
C ASN A 236 9.05 -13.77 -13.57
N ASN A 237 8.07 -12.90 -13.28
CA ASN A 237 7.32 -12.12 -14.26
C ASN A 237 6.88 -10.77 -13.68
N LEU A 238 7.55 -9.67 -14.04
CA LEU A 238 7.24 -8.32 -13.55
C LEU A 238 5.83 -7.82 -13.92
N ALA A 239 5.20 -8.39 -14.95
CA ALA A 239 3.81 -8.06 -15.28
C ALA A 239 2.82 -8.53 -14.20
N LYS A 240 3.25 -9.40 -13.28
CA LYS A 240 2.48 -9.87 -12.12
C LYS A 240 2.66 -9.00 -10.87
N THR A 241 3.29 -7.83 -11.00
CA THR A 241 3.34 -6.86 -9.90
C THR A 241 1.94 -6.35 -9.61
N VAL A 242 1.55 -6.38 -8.35
CA VAL A 242 0.28 -5.82 -7.86
C VAL A 242 0.53 -4.37 -7.49
N ARG A 243 -0.04 -3.43 -8.24
CA ARG A 243 0.08 -1.99 -7.94
C ARG A 243 -1.26 -1.47 -7.47
N THR A 244 -1.29 -0.98 -6.25
CA THR A 244 -2.50 -0.41 -5.65
C THR A 244 -2.24 1.01 -5.18
N VAL A 245 -3.30 1.80 -5.18
CA VAL A 245 -3.31 3.10 -4.55
C VAL A 245 -4.56 3.24 -3.69
N GLU A 246 -4.40 3.78 -2.49
CA GLU A 246 -5.51 4.16 -1.61
C GLU A 246 -5.45 5.65 -1.34
N VAL A 247 -6.50 6.36 -1.76
CA VAL A 247 -6.70 7.79 -1.54
C VAL A 247 -7.61 7.94 -0.34
N ALA A 248 -7.27 8.81 0.61
CA ALA A 248 -8.06 9.07 1.80
C ALA A 248 -8.22 10.58 2.02
N ILE A 249 -9.42 10.98 2.40
CA ILE A 249 -9.78 12.34 2.81
C ILE A 249 -10.43 12.27 4.19
N SER A 250 -10.09 13.22 5.05
CA SER A 250 -10.75 13.40 6.35
C SER A 250 -10.99 14.88 6.63
N SER A 251 -11.97 15.14 7.50
CA SER A 251 -12.21 16.50 7.99
C SER A 251 -10.94 17.04 8.65
N ALA A 252 -10.49 18.24 8.24
CA ALA A 252 -9.32 18.87 8.85
C ALA A 252 -9.48 19.00 10.38
N SER A 253 -8.41 18.69 11.11
CA SER A 253 -8.37 18.75 12.59
C SER A 253 -8.29 20.16 13.16
#